data_AF-A0A3Q2XC44-F1
#
_entry.id   AF-A0A3Q2XC44-F1
#
_cell.length_a   1.000
_cell.length_b   1.000
_cell.length_c   1.000
_cell.angle_alpha   90.00
_cell.angle_beta   90.00
_cell.angle_gamma   90.00
#
_symmetry.space_group_name_H-M   'P 1'
#
loop_
_entity.id
_entity.type
_entity.pdbx_description
1 polymer ?
#
loop_
_entity_poly.entity_id
_entity_poly.type
_entity_poly.pdbx_seq_one_letter_code
_entity_poly.pdbx_strand_id
1 'polypeptide(L)'
;MIIQPGIAKANLGLSREDVTMEDHPLNPNPESRWNTYFKDNEILLQIDKDVRRLYPDMAFFQRPTDYPCQLILDPQNDYETLRRRVEQTTLKAQTVNRNRSGVTNVSVNFFFHTLYLGKHGMNEIVGPIYYTFATDPNSQWKEHAEADTFFCFTNLMSENRDNFIKSLDDSQCGITYKMESVYSMLKEKDQELYFKLLEQNIKPQYFTFRWLTLLLSQEFLLPDVIRIWDTLFSDQDRFHFLILVCCAMLILIRENLLAGDFTVNMRLLQDYPISDVHTILTKAKELQDNS
;
A
#
# COMPACT_ATOMS: atom_id res chain seq x y z
N MET A 1 10.97 -17.82 0.44
CA MET A 1 11.42 -18.41 1.71
C MET A 1 12.42 -17.45 2.32
N ILE A 2 12.18 -16.94 3.52
CA ILE A 2 13.07 -15.98 4.17
C ILE A 2 14.40 -16.67 4.46
N ILE A 3 15.52 -16.13 3.97
CA ILE A 3 16.82 -16.79 4.13
C ILE A 3 17.27 -16.66 5.58
N GLN A 4 17.68 -17.78 6.20
CA GLN A 4 18.33 -17.80 7.51
C GLN A 4 19.78 -18.27 7.35
N PRO A 5 20.74 -17.34 7.17
CA PRO A 5 22.14 -17.69 7.05
C PRO A 5 22.69 -18.17 8.42
N GLY A 6 23.71 -19.05 8.41
CA GLY A 6 24.31 -19.61 9.63
C GLY A 6 23.54 -20.75 10.34
N ILE A 7 22.33 -21.12 9.90
CA ILE A 7 21.53 -22.20 10.54
C ILE A 7 21.88 -23.60 10.02
N ALA A 8 22.49 -23.71 8.83
CA ALA A 8 22.76 -25.00 8.18
C ALA A 8 23.67 -25.95 8.98
N LYS A 9 24.36 -25.50 10.04
CA LYS A 9 25.28 -26.34 10.83
C LYS A 9 25.00 -26.37 12.35
N ALA A 10 24.09 -25.55 12.88
CA ALA A 10 23.86 -25.49 14.33
C ALA A 10 23.00 -26.66 14.87
N ASN A 11 22.08 -27.21 14.06
CA ASN A 11 21.18 -28.30 14.47
C ASN A 11 21.78 -29.71 14.36
N LEU A 12 23.04 -29.86 13.93
CA LEU A 12 23.71 -31.16 13.75
C LEU A 12 24.69 -31.53 14.87
N GLY A 13 24.78 -30.74 15.94
CA GLY A 13 25.66 -31.04 17.08
C GLY A 13 27.16 -31.09 16.76
N LEU A 14 27.55 -30.65 15.56
CA LEU A 14 28.94 -30.54 15.13
C LEU A 14 29.56 -29.26 15.72
N SER A 15 30.82 -29.36 16.15
CA SER A 15 31.60 -28.22 16.65
C SER A 15 31.52 -27.04 15.69
N ARG A 16 31.62 -25.82 16.24
CA ARG A 16 31.78 -24.56 15.48
C ARG A 16 32.96 -24.68 14.52
N GLU A 17 32.73 -25.20 13.33
CA GLU A 17 33.61 -25.05 12.19
C GLU A 17 33.45 -23.62 11.69
N ASP A 18 34.58 -22.96 11.43
CA ASP A 18 34.61 -21.63 10.86
C ASP A 18 33.65 -21.52 9.68
N VAL A 19 32.78 -20.52 9.76
CA VAL A 19 31.83 -20.16 8.71
C VAL A 19 32.64 -19.97 7.44
N THR A 20 32.47 -20.86 6.46
CA THR A 20 33.11 -20.75 5.14
C THR A 20 32.90 -19.32 4.63
N MET A 21 33.88 -18.74 3.92
CA MET A 21 33.80 -17.37 3.35
C MET A 21 32.48 -17.09 2.60
N GLU A 22 31.80 -18.13 2.13
CA GLU A 22 30.49 -18.10 1.48
C GLU A 22 29.31 -17.78 2.41
N ASP A 23 29.33 -18.18 3.70
CA ASP A 23 28.25 -18.00 4.69
C ASP A 23 28.64 -17.04 5.82
N HIS A 24 29.35 -15.95 5.49
CA HIS A 24 29.82 -14.97 6.46
C HIS A 24 28.97 -13.67 6.44
N PRO A 25 28.61 -13.06 7.60
CA PRO A 25 27.78 -11.85 7.66
C PRO A 25 28.44 -10.62 7.02
N LEU A 26 29.75 -10.61 6.90
CA LEU A 26 30.50 -9.57 6.18
C LEU A 26 30.89 -9.98 4.75
N ASN A 27 30.30 -11.04 4.20
CA ASN A 27 30.58 -11.47 2.84
C ASN A 27 30.19 -10.36 1.84
N PRO A 28 31.15 -9.76 1.10
CA PRO A 28 30.85 -8.67 0.17
C PRO A 28 30.13 -9.14 -1.09
N ASN A 29 29.96 -10.46 -1.31
CA ASN A 29 29.25 -10.99 -2.46
C ASN A 29 27.78 -10.51 -2.44
N PRO A 30 27.31 -9.82 -3.51
CA PRO A 30 25.92 -9.38 -3.66
C PRO A 30 24.88 -10.51 -3.59
N GLU A 31 25.27 -11.73 -3.96
CA GLU A 31 24.41 -12.92 -3.97
C GLU A 31 24.50 -13.73 -2.67
N SER A 32 25.22 -13.25 -1.66
CA SER A 32 25.34 -13.97 -0.40
C SER A 32 23.99 -14.07 0.34
N ARG A 33 23.82 -15.18 1.06
CA ARG A 33 22.65 -15.42 1.91
C ARG A 33 22.50 -14.36 3.00
N TRP A 34 23.62 -13.82 3.49
CA TRP A 34 23.65 -12.71 4.44
C TRP A 34 23.24 -11.37 3.82
N ASN A 35 23.68 -11.06 2.60
CA ASN A 35 23.23 -9.85 1.91
C ASN A 35 21.71 -9.87 1.67
N THR A 36 21.19 -11.02 1.23
CA THR A 36 19.74 -11.22 1.12
C THR A 36 19.04 -11.11 2.47
N TYR A 37 19.59 -11.71 3.53
CA TYR A 37 19.06 -11.59 4.89
C TYR A 37 18.97 -10.13 5.38
N PHE A 38 20.00 -9.32 5.15
CA PHE A 38 19.98 -7.91 5.54
C PHE A 38 18.99 -7.10 4.71
N LYS A 39 18.91 -7.33 3.39
CA LYS A 39 17.90 -6.70 2.51
C LYS A 39 16.48 -7.07 2.95
N ASP A 40 16.23 -8.35 3.23
CA ASP A 40 14.95 -8.82 3.75
C ASP A 40 14.63 -8.06 5.04
N ASN A 41 15.56 -7.97 6.00
CA ASN A 41 15.36 -7.26 7.26
C ASN A 41 15.09 -5.76 7.09
N GLU A 42 15.73 -5.08 6.15
CA GLU A 42 15.40 -3.69 5.83
C GLU A 42 13.96 -3.56 5.33
N ILE A 43 13.51 -4.46 4.45
CA ILE A 43 12.13 -4.52 3.98
C ILE A 43 11.17 -4.79 5.15
N LEU A 44 11.51 -5.73 6.04
CA LEU A 44 10.73 -6.06 7.23
C LEU A 44 10.51 -4.84 8.14
N LEU A 45 11.57 -4.08 8.38
CA LEU A 45 11.52 -2.89 9.21
C LEU A 45 10.67 -1.78 8.60
N GLN A 46 10.64 -1.67 7.27
CA GLN A 46 9.75 -0.71 6.60
C GLN A 46 8.29 -1.15 6.70
N ILE A 47 8.00 -2.43 6.47
CA ILE A 47 6.64 -2.98 6.61
C ILE A 47 6.09 -2.76 8.03
N ASP A 48 6.87 -3.06 9.08
CA ASP A 48 6.41 -2.83 10.46
C ASP A 48 6.12 -1.34 10.73
N LYS A 49 6.92 -0.42 10.19
CA LYS A 49 6.67 1.02 10.31
C LYS A 49 5.40 1.46 9.59
N ASP A 50 5.19 1.00 8.37
CA ASP A 50 4.06 1.40 7.53
C ASP A 50 2.75 0.84 8.10
N VAL A 51 2.74 -0.41 8.57
CA VAL A 51 1.57 -1.03 9.21
C VAL A 51 1.20 -0.33 10.51
N ARG A 52 2.17 0.10 11.33
CA ARG A 52 1.90 0.87 12.56
C ARG A 52 1.31 2.25 12.30
N ARG A 53 1.53 2.79 11.10
CA ARG A 53 1.04 4.12 10.68
C ARG A 53 -0.28 4.06 9.92
N LEU A 54 -0.68 2.88 9.45
CA LEU A 54 -1.92 2.68 8.72
C LEU A 54 -3.13 2.95 9.63
N TYR A 55 -3.98 3.91 9.25
CA TYR A 55 -5.19 4.33 9.96
C TYR A 55 -4.99 4.42 11.49
N PRO A 56 -4.13 5.34 11.98
CA PRO A 56 -3.70 5.38 13.37
C PRO A 56 -4.86 5.69 14.33
N ASP A 57 -5.93 6.33 13.87
CA ASP A 57 -7.09 6.66 14.69
C ASP A 57 -8.11 5.50 14.79
N MET A 58 -7.92 4.43 14.00
CA MET A 58 -8.85 3.31 13.97
C MET A 58 -8.39 2.17 14.88
N ALA A 59 -9.15 1.95 15.95
CA ALA A 59 -8.84 0.90 16.93
C ALA A 59 -8.76 -0.52 16.33
N PHE A 60 -9.41 -0.77 15.19
CA PHE A 60 -9.34 -2.04 14.46
C PHE A 60 -7.89 -2.41 14.09
N PHE A 61 -7.14 -1.50 13.46
CA PHE A 61 -5.76 -1.76 13.04
C PHE A 61 -4.75 -1.79 14.19
N GLN A 62 -5.15 -1.34 15.37
CA GLN A 62 -4.34 -1.40 16.58
C GLN A 62 -4.54 -2.69 17.39
N ARG A 63 -5.50 -3.56 17.04
CA ARG A 63 -5.88 -4.72 17.86
C ARG A 63 -5.36 -6.05 17.30
N PRO A 64 -5.36 -7.12 18.12
CA PRO A 64 -5.18 -8.48 17.61
C PRO A 64 -6.24 -8.85 16.60
N THR A 65 -5.83 -9.58 15.56
CA THR A 65 -6.77 -10.44 14.84
C THR A 65 -7.25 -11.53 15.81
N ASP A 66 -8.55 -11.81 15.76
CA ASP A 66 -9.17 -12.91 16.51
C ASP A 66 -8.80 -14.28 15.91
N TYR A 67 -8.31 -14.31 14.67
CA TYR A 67 -7.95 -15.52 13.92
C TYR A 67 -6.47 -15.52 13.54
N PRO A 68 -5.55 -15.65 14.51
CA PRO A 68 -4.13 -15.66 14.18
C PRO A 68 -3.72 -17.01 13.58
N CYS A 69 -2.81 -16.97 12.59
CA CYS A 69 -2.23 -18.18 12.01
C CYS A 69 -1.49 -19.02 13.07
N GLN A 70 -2.11 -20.14 13.47
CA GLN A 70 -1.61 -21.00 14.57
C GLN A 70 -0.27 -21.64 14.24
N LEU A 71 -0.01 -21.95 12.97
CA LEU A 71 1.28 -22.46 12.52
C LEU A 71 2.41 -21.49 12.89
N ILE A 72 2.20 -20.18 12.79
CA ILE A 72 3.21 -19.16 13.10
C ILE A 72 3.36 -18.95 14.62
N LEU A 73 2.30 -19.19 15.39
CA LEU A 73 2.29 -19.00 16.84
C LEU A 73 2.77 -20.21 17.64
N ASP A 74 2.87 -21.38 17.02
CA ASP A 74 3.29 -22.61 17.70
C ASP A 74 4.69 -22.44 18.30
N PRO A 75 4.84 -22.55 19.65
CA PRO A 75 6.14 -22.46 20.32
C PRO A 75 7.14 -23.52 19.88
N GLN A 76 6.67 -24.62 19.28
CA GLN A 76 7.49 -25.69 18.73
C GLN A 76 7.89 -25.44 17.27
N ASN A 77 7.42 -24.34 16.67
CA ASN A 77 7.75 -24.00 15.31
C ASN A 77 9.20 -23.50 15.19
N ASP A 78 9.98 -24.15 14.33
CA ASP A 78 11.36 -23.78 14.01
C ASP A 78 11.45 -22.50 13.15
N TYR A 79 10.33 -22.05 12.56
CA TYR A 79 10.30 -20.83 11.75
C TYR A 79 10.41 -19.57 12.64
N GLU A 80 11.36 -18.71 12.30
CA GLU A 80 11.56 -17.45 13.01
C GLU A 80 10.49 -16.42 12.64
N THR A 81 9.76 -15.91 13.64
CA THR A 81 8.71 -14.91 13.41
C THR A 81 9.30 -13.53 13.05
N LEU A 82 8.59 -12.73 12.25
CA LEU A 82 9.00 -11.35 11.91
C LEU A 82 9.38 -10.54 13.14
N ARG A 83 8.57 -10.68 14.20
CA ARG A 83 8.77 -9.99 15.48
C ARG A 83 10.14 -10.32 16.05
N ARG A 84 10.55 -11.59 16.05
CA ARG A 84 11.85 -12.00 16.59
C ARG A 84 13.00 -11.40 15.78
N ARG A 85 12.86 -11.27 14.46
CA ARG A 85 13.85 -10.61 13.59
C ARG A 85 13.95 -9.10 13.79
N VAL A 86 12.80 -8.41 13.86
CA VAL A 86 12.74 -6.96 14.10
C VAL A 86 13.25 -6.60 15.50
N GLU A 87 12.92 -7.41 16.52
CA GLU A 87 13.45 -7.25 17.89
C GLU A 87 14.97 -7.49 17.97
N GLN A 88 15.53 -8.38 17.13
CA GLN A 88 17.00 -8.60 17.08
C GLN A 88 17.75 -7.44 16.42
N THR A 89 17.10 -6.64 15.56
CA THR A 89 17.72 -5.46 14.93
C THR A 89 17.73 -4.23 15.84
N THR A 90 16.83 -4.18 16.83
CA THR A 90 16.75 -3.09 17.82
C THR A 90 17.48 -3.49 19.09
N LEU A 91 18.70 -2.99 19.29
CA LEU A 91 19.46 -3.20 20.53
C LEU A 91 18.63 -2.71 21.73
N LYS A 92 18.24 -3.63 22.61
CA LYS A 92 17.52 -3.32 23.85
C LYS A 92 18.48 -2.61 24.81
N ALA A 93 18.53 -1.27 24.76
CA ALA A 93 19.00 -0.50 25.90
C ALA A 93 18.05 -0.81 27.07
N GLN A 94 18.60 -1.37 28.14
CA GLN A 94 17.88 -1.88 29.30
C GLN A 94 17.12 -0.77 30.04
N THR A 95 15.94 -0.40 29.57
CA THR A 95 14.90 0.18 30.42
C THR A 95 13.53 -0.09 29.81
N VAL A 96 12.61 -0.55 30.66
CA VAL A 96 11.18 -0.84 30.42
C VAL A 96 10.85 -2.22 29.83
N ASN A 97 10.70 -3.20 30.73
CA ASN A 97 9.86 -4.38 30.51
C ASN A 97 8.42 -3.90 30.25
N ARG A 98 7.96 -3.94 29.00
CA ARG A 98 6.53 -3.84 28.66
C ARG A 98 5.92 -5.24 28.75
N ASN A 99 4.91 -5.38 29.60
CA ASN A 99 4.24 -6.65 29.93
C ASN A 99 3.83 -7.46 28.69
N ARG A 100 3.85 -8.78 28.84
CA ARG A 100 3.70 -9.86 27.83
C ARG A 100 2.36 -9.91 27.05
N SER A 101 1.55 -8.87 27.10
CA SER A 101 0.34 -8.71 26.28
C SER A 101 0.51 -7.66 25.17
N GLY A 102 1.74 -7.21 24.91
CA GLY A 102 2.13 -6.18 23.93
C GLY A 102 1.39 -6.29 22.59
N VAL A 103 0.39 -5.43 22.46
CA VAL A 103 -0.58 -5.30 21.38
C VAL A 103 0.08 -4.71 20.12
N THR A 104 0.86 -5.55 19.44
CA THR A 104 1.18 -5.38 18.01
C THR A 104 1.16 -6.76 17.41
N ASN A 105 -0.06 -7.17 17.08
CA ASN A 105 -0.41 -8.53 16.72
C ASN A 105 -0.16 -8.76 15.24
N VAL A 106 0.32 -9.97 14.92
CA VAL A 106 0.02 -10.85 13.78
C VAL A 106 -0.20 -10.23 12.37
N SER A 107 -0.91 -9.12 12.24
CA SER A 107 -1.06 -8.30 11.03
C SER A 107 0.27 -8.04 10.31
N VAL A 108 1.37 -7.83 11.06
CA VAL A 108 2.69 -7.55 10.47
C VAL A 108 3.24 -8.74 9.63
N ASN A 109 2.90 -9.99 9.98
CA ASN A 109 3.26 -11.18 9.16
C ASN A 109 2.40 -11.30 7.91
N PHE A 110 1.12 -10.91 7.97
CA PHE A 110 0.24 -10.87 6.81
C PHE A 110 0.70 -9.84 5.78
N PHE A 111 0.97 -8.62 6.26
CA PHE A 111 1.52 -7.55 5.44
C PHE A 111 2.89 -7.91 4.85
N PHE A 112 3.63 -8.88 5.42
CA PHE A 112 4.90 -9.34 4.87
C PHE A 112 4.75 -9.99 3.49
N HIS A 113 3.92 -11.03 3.32
CA HIS A 113 3.86 -11.73 2.02
C HIS A 113 3.26 -10.85 0.92
N THR A 114 2.28 -10.03 1.32
CA THR A 114 1.52 -9.12 0.47
C THR A 114 2.35 -7.88 0.04
N LEU A 115 3.08 -7.24 0.96
CA LEU A 115 3.87 -6.03 0.69
C LEU A 115 5.31 -6.32 0.23
N TYR A 116 5.84 -7.54 0.40
CA TYR A 116 7.15 -7.90 -0.14
C TYR A 116 7.19 -7.85 -1.68
N LEU A 117 6.03 -8.00 -2.33
CA LEU A 117 5.87 -7.82 -3.78
C LEU A 117 5.66 -6.35 -4.19
N GLY A 118 5.56 -5.44 -3.22
CA GLY A 118 5.10 -4.07 -3.39
C GLY A 118 6.14 -3.00 -3.09
N LYS A 119 6.22 -1.98 -3.95
CA LYS A 119 6.88 -0.71 -3.60
C LYS A 119 6.08 0.03 -2.52
N HIS A 120 6.77 0.89 -1.76
CA HIS A 120 6.25 1.76 -0.69
C HIS A 120 4.83 2.32 -1.01
N GLY A 121 3.89 2.23 -0.06
CA GLY A 121 2.51 2.75 -0.19
C GLY A 121 1.42 1.70 -0.37
N MET A 122 1.76 0.43 -0.65
CA MET A 122 0.76 -0.62 -0.84
C MET A 122 0.02 -1.06 0.43
N ASN A 123 0.52 -0.68 1.61
CA ASN A 123 -0.18 -0.85 2.89
C ASN A 123 -1.55 -0.14 2.89
N GLU A 124 -1.65 1.00 2.19
CA GLU A 124 -2.88 1.78 2.06
C GLU A 124 -3.93 1.08 1.19
N ILE A 125 -3.51 0.17 0.30
CA ILE A 125 -4.43 -0.65 -0.50
C ILE A 125 -4.84 -1.90 0.29
N VAL A 126 -3.90 -2.55 0.97
CA VAL A 126 -4.19 -3.77 1.74
C VAL A 126 -5.12 -3.49 2.92
N GLY A 127 -4.99 -2.33 3.57
CA GLY A 127 -5.79 -1.93 4.73
C GLY A 127 -7.30 -2.03 4.50
N PRO A 128 -7.86 -1.33 3.50
CA PRO A 128 -9.28 -1.39 3.19
C PRO A 128 -9.78 -2.79 2.81
N ILE A 129 -9.00 -3.56 2.03
CA ILE A 129 -9.38 -4.94 1.66
C ILE A 129 -9.49 -5.80 2.93
N TYR A 130 -8.47 -5.74 3.79
CA TYR A 130 -8.46 -6.53 5.02
C TYR A 130 -9.60 -6.15 5.95
N TYR A 131 -9.85 -4.86 6.13
CA TYR A 131 -10.97 -4.38 6.94
C TYR A 131 -12.30 -4.94 6.46
N THR A 132 -12.56 -4.90 5.15
CA THR A 132 -13.81 -5.40 4.58
C THR A 132 -14.02 -6.88 4.86
N PHE A 133 -13.00 -7.74 4.66
CA PHE A 133 -13.15 -9.17 4.93
C PHE A 133 -13.17 -9.52 6.42
N ALA A 134 -12.39 -8.82 7.24
CA ALA A 134 -12.30 -9.08 8.67
C ALA A 134 -13.50 -8.55 9.46
N THR A 135 -14.27 -7.62 8.91
CA THR A 135 -15.51 -7.09 9.52
C THR A 135 -16.77 -7.77 9.00
N ASP A 136 -16.64 -8.83 8.20
CA ASP A 136 -17.77 -9.55 7.63
C ASP A 136 -18.75 -10.07 8.72
N PRO A 137 -20.08 -9.97 8.51
CA PRO A 137 -21.06 -10.50 9.45
C PRO A 137 -20.91 -12.01 9.68
N ASN A 138 -20.45 -12.77 8.68
CA ASN A 138 -20.27 -14.21 8.73
C ASN A 138 -18.93 -14.56 9.42
N SER A 139 -19.02 -15.27 10.55
CA SER A 139 -17.85 -15.70 11.30
C SER A 139 -16.93 -16.64 10.52
N GLN A 140 -17.47 -17.46 9.61
CA GLN A 140 -16.66 -18.36 8.78
C GLN A 140 -15.80 -17.60 7.78
N TRP A 141 -16.30 -16.48 7.24
CA TRP A 141 -15.56 -15.67 6.28
C TRP A 141 -14.46 -14.86 6.96
N LYS A 142 -14.74 -14.37 8.19
CA LYS A 142 -13.72 -13.67 8.99
C LYS A 142 -12.49 -14.53 9.32
N GLU A 143 -12.66 -15.83 9.52
CA GLU A 143 -11.54 -16.75 9.75
C GLU A 143 -10.58 -16.80 8.54
N HIS A 144 -11.10 -16.62 7.34
CA HIS A 144 -10.33 -16.65 6.08
C HIS A 144 -9.92 -15.26 5.58
N ALA A 145 -10.28 -14.19 6.29
CA ALA A 145 -10.04 -12.82 5.88
C ALA A 145 -8.57 -12.54 5.51
N GLU A 146 -7.62 -13.14 6.22
CA GLU A 146 -6.19 -13.02 5.90
C GLU A 146 -5.87 -13.59 4.51
N ALA A 147 -6.23 -14.85 4.27
CA ALA A 147 -5.97 -15.52 3.00
C ALA A 147 -6.69 -14.82 1.82
N ASP A 148 -7.96 -14.45 2.03
CA ASP A 148 -8.77 -13.77 1.02
C ASP A 148 -8.19 -12.39 0.67
N THR A 149 -7.70 -11.66 1.67
CA THR A 149 -7.02 -10.38 1.44
C THR A 149 -5.75 -10.57 0.62
N PHE A 150 -4.95 -11.61 0.88
CA PHE A 150 -3.75 -11.90 0.10
C PHE A 150 -4.07 -12.11 -1.39
N PHE A 151 -5.03 -12.98 -1.69
CA PHE A 151 -5.40 -13.28 -3.07
C PHE A 151 -6.07 -12.09 -3.76
N CYS A 152 -6.98 -11.40 -3.07
CA CYS A 152 -7.65 -10.22 -3.61
C CYS A 152 -6.64 -9.11 -3.94
N PHE A 153 -5.73 -8.79 -3.01
CA PHE A 153 -4.67 -7.83 -3.25
C PHE A 153 -3.75 -8.26 -4.39
N THR A 154 -3.31 -9.52 -4.42
CA THR A 154 -2.41 -10.03 -5.46
C THR A 154 -3.05 -9.89 -6.85
N ASN A 155 -4.33 -10.22 -6.97
CA ASN A 155 -5.08 -10.07 -8.22
C ASN A 155 -5.19 -8.60 -8.62
N LEU A 156 -5.62 -7.72 -7.71
CA LEU A 156 -5.73 -6.28 -7.96
C LEU A 156 -4.40 -5.67 -8.40
N MET A 157 -3.31 -6.02 -7.72
CA MET A 157 -1.97 -5.55 -8.06
C MET A 157 -1.46 -6.14 -9.37
N SER A 158 -1.87 -7.36 -9.73
CA SER A 158 -1.51 -7.98 -11.01
C SER A 158 -2.18 -7.28 -12.20
N GLU A 159 -3.40 -6.78 -12.04
CA GLU A 159 -4.09 -5.97 -13.05
C GLU A 159 -3.50 -4.56 -13.14
N ASN A 160 -3.04 -4.02 -12.00
CA ASN A 160 -2.44 -2.70 -11.90
C ASN A 160 -0.91 -2.73 -12.17
N ARG A 161 -0.32 -3.89 -12.51
CA ARG A 161 1.14 -4.07 -12.63
C ARG A 161 1.80 -3.12 -13.60
N ASP A 162 1.12 -2.80 -14.70
CA ASP A 162 1.65 -1.94 -15.75
C ASP A 162 1.95 -0.52 -15.24
N ASN A 163 1.24 -0.06 -14.20
CA ASN A 163 1.50 1.22 -13.55
C ASN A 163 2.78 1.25 -12.69
N PHE A 164 3.35 0.09 -12.33
CA PHE A 164 4.49 -0.01 -11.41
C PHE A 164 5.80 -0.45 -12.10
N ILE A 165 5.72 -0.83 -13.37
CA ILE A 165 6.84 -1.24 -14.20
C ILE A 165 7.47 0.00 -14.84
N LYS A 166 8.63 0.42 -14.30
CA LYS A 166 9.40 1.57 -14.81
C LYS A 166 9.76 1.47 -16.30
N SER A 167 9.86 0.27 -16.86
CA SER A 167 10.15 0.06 -18.29
C SER A 167 8.95 0.31 -19.21
N LEU A 168 7.76 0.57 -18.65
CA LEU A 168 6.56 0.96 -19.37
C LEU A 168 6.22 2.44 -19.18
N ASP A 169 7.05 3.22 -18.47
CA ASP A 169 6.79 4.64 -18.21
C ASP A 169 6.70 5.47 -19.52
N ASP A 170 7.30 4.98 -20.62
CA ASP A 170 7.26 5.56 -21.97
C ASP A 170 6.21 4.89 -22.91
N SER A 171 5.40 3.94 -22.43
CA SER A 171 4.39 3.24 -23.24
C SER A 171 2.97 3.81 -23.04
N GLN A 172 2.09 3.55 -24.02
CA GLN A 172 0.66 3.93 -23.96
C GLN A 172 -0.14 3.24 -22.84
N CYS A 173 0.47 2.35 -22.06
CA CYS A 173 -0.16 1.68 -20.91
C CYS A 173 0.50 2.04 -19.56
N GLY A 174 1.55 2.87 -19.56
CA GLY A 174 2.25 3.28 -18.35
C GLY A 174 1.48 4.26 -17.47
N ILE A 175 1.95 4.42 -16.23
CA ILE A 175 1.38 5.40 -15.29
C ILE A 175 1.44 6.83 -15.84
N THR A 176 2.48 7.18 -16.59
CA THR A 176 2.60 8.47 -17.27
C THR A 176 1.42 8.72 -18.20
N TYR A 177 1.05 7.74 -19.04
CA TYR A 177 -0.09 7.86 -19.94
C TYR A 177 -1.40 8.06 -19.17
N LYS A 178 -1.63 7.31 -18.08
CA LYS A 178 -2.84 7.49 -17.27
C LYS A 178 -2.90 8.88 -16.61
N MET A 179 -1.78 9.40 -16.15
CA MET A 179 -1.71 10.77 -15.59
C MET A 179 -2.01 11.83 -16.66
N GLU A 180 -1.42 11.72 -17.85
CA GLU A 180 -1.71 12.62 -18.98
C GLU A 180 -3.15 12.44 -19.49
N SER A 181 -3.74 11.26 -19.34
CA SER A 181 -5.16 11.00 -19.68
C SER A 181 -6.10 11.78 -18.77
N VAL A 182 -5.77 11.97 -17.49
CA VAL A 182 -6.54 12.87 -16.59
C VAL A 182 -6.53 14.30 -17.12
N TYR A 183 -5.38 14.81 -17.54
CA TYR A 183 -5.28 16.17 -18.13
C TYR A 183 -5.97 16.28 -19.48
N SER A 184 -5.90 15.24 -20.30
CA SER A 184 -6.59 15.18 -21.59
C SER A 184 -8.11 15.21 -21.41
N MET A 185 -8.62 14.43 -20.45
CA MET A 185 -10.03 14.45 -20.06
C MET A 185 -10.45 15.82 -19.51
N LEU A 186 -9.62 16.42 -18.64
CA LEU A 186 -9.87 17.75 -18.12
C LEU A 186 -9.92 18.79 -19.24
N LYS A 187 -9.01 18.74 -20.21
CA LYS A 187 -8.98 19.65 -21.36
C LYS A 187 -10.25 19.54 -22.20
N GLU A 188 -10.81 18.35 -22.34
CA GLU A 188 -12.06 18.14 -23.08
C GLU A 188 -13.26 18.71 -22.33
N LYS A 189 -13.33 18.48 -21.01
CA LYS A 189 -14.52 18.78 -20.20
C LYS A 189 -14.52 20.18 -19.57
N ASP A 190 -13.36 20.75 -19.24
CA ASP A 190 -13.18 22.10 -18.68
C ASP A 190 -11.85 22.72 -19.16
N GLN A 191 -11.89 23.38 -20.32
CA GLN A 191 -10.71 24.03 -20.92
C GLN A 191 -10.14 25.15 -20.06
N GLU A 192 -11.00 25.92 -19.38
CA GLU A 192 -10.58 27.06 -18.57
C GLU A 192 -9.71 26.59 -17.40
N LEU A 193 -10.20 25.57 -16.67
CA LEU A 193 -9.44 24.98 -15.58
C LEU A 193 -8.14 24.33 -16.07
N TYR A 194 -8.17 23.64 -17.21
CA TYR A 194 -6.97 23.08 -17.83
C TYR A 194 -5.91 24.15 -18.13
N PHE A 195 -6.28 25.27 -18.75
CA PHE A 195 -5.34 26.34 -19.06
C PHE A 195 -4.79 27.01 -17.81
N LYS A 196 -5.60 27.17 -16.75
CA LYS A 196 -5.15 27.69 -15.46
C LYS A 196 -4.05 26.82 -14.86
N LEU A 197 -4.25 25.49 -14.84
CA LEU A 197 -3.24 24.56 -14.30
C LEU A 197 -1.95 24.58 -15.14
N LEU A 198 -2.09 24.69 -16.47
CA LEU A 198 -0.94 24.84 -17.37
C LEU A 198 -0.16 26.15 -17.14
N GLU A 199 -0.85 27.28 -17.03
CA GLU A 199 -0.23 28.59 -16.81
C GLU A 199 0.60 28.61 -15.51
N GLN A 200 0.09 27.93 -14.48
CA GLN A 200 0.79 27.76 -13.21
C GLN A 200 1.89 26.69 -13.24
N ASN A 201 2.12 26.02 -14.38
CA ASN A 201 3.06 24.90 -14.52
C ASN A 201 2.79 23.74 -13.54
N ILE A 202 1.52 23.54 -13.14
CA ILE A 202 1.13 22.38 -12.35
C ILE A 202 1.10 21.19 -13.30
N LYS A 203 1.98 20.22 -13.06
CA LYS A 203 2.02 18.98 -13.82
C LYS A 203 1.15 17.91 -13.15
N PRO A 204 0.48 17.03 -13.92
CA PRO A 204 -0.37 15.99 -13.35
C PRO A 204 0.42 15.10 -12.37
N GLN A 205 1.69 14.82 -12.69
CA GLN A 205 2.57 13.96 -11.90
C GLN A 205 2.70 14.36 -10.42
N TYR A 206 2.47 15.64 -10.08
CA TYR A 206 2.57 16.13 -8.70
C TYR A 206 1.44 15.65 -7.78
N PHE A 207 0.30 15.25 -8.33
CA PHE A 207 -0.86 14.80 -7.53
C PHE A 207 -1.50 13.51 -8.07
N THR A 208 -1.66 13.38 -9.40
CA THR A 208 -2.35 12.22 -10.00
C THR A 208 -1.58 10.92 -9.83
N PHE A 209 -0.25 10.96 -9.68
CA PHE A 209 0.55 9.75 -9.46
C PHE A 209 0.06 9.00 -8.22
N ARG A 210 -0.08 9.72 -7.09
CA ARG A 210 -0.56 9.16 -5.82
C ARG A 210 -2.01 8.70 -5.93
N TRP A 211 -2.87 9.52 -6.50
CA TRP A 211 -4.30 9.22 -6.69
C TRP A 211 -4.52 7.92 -7.46
N LEU A 212 -3.80 7.73 -8.57
CA LEU A 212 -3.95 6.58 -9.45
C LEU A 212 -3.26 5.32 -8.90
N THR A 213 -2.05 5.45 -8.35
CA THR A 213 -1.28 4.29 -7.85
C THR A 213 -1.87 3.71 -6.58
N LEU A 214 -2.51 4.53 -5.75
CA LEU A 214 -3.11 4.11 -4.48
C LEU A 214 -4.64 4.02 -4.53
N LEU A 215 -5.24 4.13 -5.72
CA LEU A 215 -6.70 4.06 -5.92
C LEU A 215 -7.46 4.99 -4.95
N LEU A 216 -6.93 6.21 -4.77
CA LEU A 216 -7.45 7.26 -3.87
C LEU A 216 -7.49 6.92 -2.36
N SER A 217 -6.89 5.81 -1.93
CA SER A 217 -6.92 5.37 -0.52
C SER A 217 -6.30 6.35 0.48
N GLN A 218 -5.40 7.22 0.05
CA GLN A 218 -4.79 8.27 0.88
C GLN A 218 -5.55 9.61 0.85
N GLU A 219 -6.49 9.80 -0.07
CA GLU A 219 -7.24 11.06 -0.18
C GLU A 219 -8.50 11.07 0.69
N PHE A 220 -9.03 9.87 0.98
CA PHE A 220 -10.31 9.70 1.64
C PHE A 220 -10.20 8.81 2.89
N LEU A 221 -11.13 8.99 3.81
CA LEU A 221 -11.24 8.12 4.98
C LEU A 221 -11.69 6.72 4.56
N LEU A 222 -11.40 5.70 5.38
CA LEU A 222 -11.68 4.32 5.04
C LEU A 222 -13.12 4.03 4.54
N PRO A 223 -14.20 4.54 5.18
CA PRO A 223 -15.56 4.30 4.68
C PRO A 223 -15.79 4.83 3.27
N ASP A 224 -15.21 6.00 2.98
CA ASP A 224 -15.27 6.69 1.70
C ASP A 224 -14.47 5.94 0.63
N VAL A 225 -13.28 5.44 0.99
CA VAL A 225 -12.45 4.58 0.13
C VAL A 225 -13.22 3.32 -0.27
N ILE A 226 -13.83 2.62 0.70
CA ILE A 226 -14.64 1.43 0.43
C ILE A 226 -15.78 1.78 -0.54
N ARG A 227 -16.45 2.91 -0.34
CA ARG A 227 -17.56 3.34 -1.21
C ARG A 227 -17.10 3.65 -2.64
N ILE A 228 -15.95 4.30 -2.80
CA ILE A 228 -15.33 4.53 -4.11
C ILE A 228 -15.01 3.19 -4.77
N TRP A 229 -14.43 2.26 -4.00
CA TRP A 229 -14.00 0.95 -4.49
C TRP A 229 -15.17 0.05 -4.86
N ASP A 230 -16.29 0.08 -4.14
CA ASP A 230 -17.53 -0.61 -4.54
C ASP A 230 -17.94 -0.21 -5.96
N THR A 231 -17.84 1.08 -6.27
CA THR A 231 -18.22 1.62 -7.57
C THR A 231 -17.17 1.27 -8.62
N LEU A 232 -15.88 1.46 -8.32
CA LEU A 232 -14.78 1.11 -9.23
C LEU A 232 -14.81 -0.38 -9.61
N PHE A 233 -14.92 -1.28 -8.63
CA PHE A 233 -14.88 -2.72 -8.90
C PHE A 233 -16.16 -3.25 -9.55
N SER A 234 -17.27 -2.51 -9.47
CA SER A 234 -18.48 -2.81 -10.23
C SER A 234 -18.39 -2.45 -11.73
N ASP A 235 -17.50 -1.52 -12.09
CA ASP A 235 -17.29 -1.11 -13.48
C ASP A 235 -16.34 -2.09 -14.21
N GLN A 236 -16.68 -2.41 -15.47
CA GLN A 236 -15.87 -3.28 -16.33
C GLN A 236 -14.56 -2.60 -16.74
N ASP A 237 -14.56 -1.27 -16.89
CA ASP A 237 -13.38 -0.46 -17.18
C ASP A 237 -13.01 0.42 -15.98
N ARG A 238 -12.81 -0.24 -14.83
CA ARG A 238 -12.52 0.39 -13.53
C ARG A 238 -11.38 1.39 -13.55
N PHE A 239 -10.34 1.16 -14.36
CA PHE A 239 -9.18 2.05 -14.42
C PHE A 239 -9.44 3.28 -15.29
N HIS A 240 -10.25 3.16 -16.34
CA HIS A 240 -10.77 4.33 -17.04
C HIS A 240 -11.75 5.11 -16.16
N PHE A 241 -12.64 4.42 -15.44
CA PHE A 241 -13.53 5.07 -14.49
C PHE A 241 -12.77 5.82 -13.40
N LEU A 242 -11.64 5.29 -12.92
CA LEU A 242 -10.76 6.00 -11.99
C LEU A 242 -10.23 7.33 -12.57
N ILE A 243 -9.89 7.37 -13.87
CA ILE A 243 -9.47 8.62 -14.56
C ILE A 243 -10.63 9.64 -14.54
N LEU A 244 -11.86 9.18 -14.79
CA LEU A 244 -13.06 10.02 -14.72
C LEU A 244 -13.32 10.53 -13.30
N VAL A 245 -13.12 9.70 -12.28
CA VAL A 245 -13.20 10.10 -10.86
C VAL A 245 -12.15 11.18 -10.54
N CYS A 246 -10.90 10.98 -10.93
CA CYS A 246 -9.84 11.99 -10.77
C CYS A 246 -10.18 13.31 -11.49
N CYS A 247 -10.75 13.24 -12.70
CA CYS A 247 -11.18 14.43 -13.44
C CYS A 247 -12.37 15.13 -12.74
N ALA A 248 -13.34 14.36 -12.26
CA ALA A 248 -14.47 14.88 -11.50
C ALA A 248 -14.02 15.59 -10.23
N MET A 249 -13.01 15.03 -9.53
CA MET A 249 -12.41 15.67 -8.36
C MET A 249 -11.87 17.07 -8.68
N LEU A 250 -11.19 17.25 -9.81
CA LEU A 250 -10.67 18.56 -10.25
C LEU A 250 -11.80 19.55 -10.55
N ILE A 251 -12.82 19.10 -11.28
CA ILE A 251 -13.96 19.94 -11.68
C ILE A 251 -14.76 20.41 -10.45
N LEU A 252 -14.90 19.58 -9.43
CA LEU A 252 -15.65 19.95 -8.22
C LEU A 252 -14.97 21.05 -7.40
N ILE A 253 -13.65 21.16 -7.45
CA ILE A 253 -12.88 22.22 -6.79
C ILE A 253 -12.50 23.37 -7.73
N ARG A 254 -13.10 23.43 -8.94
CA ARG A 254 -12.74 24.38 -10.01
C ARG A 254 -12.69 25.83 -9.53
N GLU A 255 -13.69 26.28 -8.79
CA GLU A 255 -13.81 27.68 -8.36
C GLU A 255 -12.62 28.08 -7.48
N ASN A 256 -12.18 27.16 -6.61
CA ASN A 256 -11.03 27.37 -5.75
C ASN A 256 -9.71 27.34 -6.56
N LEU A 257 -9.60 26.45 -7.55
CA LEU A 257 -8.41 26.35 -8.40
C LEU A 257 -8.25 27.56 -9.34
N LEU A 258 -9.35 28.08 -9.88
CA LEU A 258 -9.32 29.27 -10.75
C LEU A 258 -8.92 30.52 -9.97
N ALA A 259 -9.41 30.66 -8.73
CA ALA A 259 -9.07 31.77 -7.84
C ALA A 259 -7.66 31.67 -7.24
N GLY A 260 -7.15 30.45 -7.02
CA GLY A 260 -5.88 30.20 -6.35
C GLY A 260 -4.63 30.47 -7.19
N ASP A 261 -3.50 30.61 -6.49
CA ASP A 261 -2.16 30.62 -7.07
C ASP A 261 -1.54 29.20 -7.05
N PHE A 262 -0.32 29.05 -7.56
CA PHE A 262 0.37 27.75 -7.59
C PHE A 262 0.42 27.07 -6.22
N THR A 263 0.72 27.81 -5.15
CA THR A 263 0.93 27.24 -3.81
C THR A 263 -0.39 26.77 -3.21
N VAL A 264 -1.44 27.59 -3.32
CA VAL A 264 -2.78 27.25 -2.84
C VAL A 264 -3.32 26.05 -3.61
N ASN A 265 -3.19 26.05 -4.93
CA ASN A 265 -3.69 24.96 -5.78
C ASN A 265 -2.94 23.65 -5.53
N MET A 266 -1.62 23.71 -5.40
CA MET A 266 -0.83 22.50 -5.08
C MET A 266 -1.24 21.92 -3.73
N ARG A 267 -1.48 22.76 -2.71
CA ARG A 267 -2.00 22.31 -1.41
C ARG A 267 -3.39 21.71 -1.54
N LEU A 268 -4.31 22.36 -2.25
CA LEU A 268 -5.68 21.83 -2.46
C LEU A 268 -5.69 20.48 -3.17
N LEU A 269 -4.74 20.25 -4.09
CA LEU A 269 -4.61 18.98 -4.81
C LEU A 269 -3.94 17.87 -3.96
N GLN A 270 -3.10 18.23 -3.00
CA GLN A 270 -2.45 17.27 -2.09
C GLN A 270 -3.29 16.98 -0.84
N ASP A 271 -4.07 17.96 -0.38
CA ASP A 271 -4.97 17.90 0.76
C ASP A 271 -6.41 18.20 0.28
N TYR A 272 -7.03 17.20 -0.36
CA TYR A 272 -8.29 17.38 -1.05
C TYR A 272 -9.43 17.80 -0.08
N PRO A 273 -10.16 18.89 -0.36
CA PRO A 273 -11.04 19.52 0.64
C PRO A 273 -12.46 18.92 0.70
N ILE A 274 -12.87 18.12 -0.29
CA ILE A 274 -14.24 17.60 -0.37
C ILE A 274 -14.31 16.23 0.27
N SER A 275 -15.24 16.07 1.22
CA SER A 275 -15.49 14.80 1.90
C SER A 275 -16.65 13.99 1.31
N ASP A 276 -17.54 14.61 0.51
CA ASP A 276 -18.68 13.88 -0.03
C ASP A 276 -18.33 13.11 -1.32
N VAL A 277 -17.99 11.83 -1.12
CA VAL A 277 -17.73 10.87 -2.19
C VAL A 277 -18.90 10.72 -3.15
N HIS A 278 -20.15 10.80 -2.68
CA HIS A 278 -21.31 10.62 -3.56
C HIS A 278 -21.37 11.69 -4.64
N THR A 279 -21.05 12.93 -4.29
CA THR A 279 -20.95 14.04 -5.25
C THR A 279 -19.85 13.78 -6.29
N ILE A 280 -18.69 13.25 -5.87
CA ILE A 280 -17.58 12.91 -6.77
C ILE A 280 -17.98 11.80 -7.75
N LEU A 281 -18.55 10.70 -7.25
CA LEU A 281 -18.95 9.56 -8.07
C LEU A 281 -20.09 9.91 -9.03
N THR A 282 -21.05 10.73 -8.59
CA THR A 282 -22.14 11.20 -9.45
C THR A 282 -21.57 12.06 -10.58
N LYS A 283 -20.67 13.00 -10.26
CA LYS A 283 -20.00 13.82 -11.28
C LYS A 283 -19.18 12.96 -12.24
N ALA A 284 -18.44 11.97 -11.75
CA ALA A 284 -17.67 11.06 -12.59
C ALA A 284 -18.58 10.27 -13.56
N LYS A 285 -19.76 9.84 -13.08
CA LYS A 285 -20.74 9.16 -13.91
C LYS A 285 -21.35 10.07 -14.97
N GLU A 286 -21.67 11.32 -14.62
CA GLU A 286 -22.09 12.34 -15.59
C GLU A 286 -21.01 12.58 -16.66
N LEU A 287 -19.72 12.58 -16.30
CA LEU A 287 -18.64 12.71 -17.28
C LEU A 287 -18.55 11.50 -18.21
N GLN A 288 -18.80 10.29 -17.68
CA GLN A 288 -18.83 9.05 -18.46
C GLN A 288 -19.97 9.06 -19.50
N ASP A 289 -21.16 9.54 -19.11
CA ASP A 289 -22.35 9.52 -19.96
C ASP A 289 -22.34 10.64 -21.01
N ASN A 290 -21.51 11.68 -20.82
CA ASN A 290 -21.32 12.82 -21.74
C ASN A 290 -20.05 12.68 -22.61
N SER A 291 -19.47 11.48 -22.71
CA SER A 291 -18.30 11.17 -23.54
C SER A 291 -18.66 10.43 -24.83
#